data_AF-A0A520DXJ2-F1
#
_entry.id   AF-A0A520DXJ2-F1
#
_cell.length_a   1.000
_cell.length_b   1.000
_cell.length_c   1.000
_cell.angle_alpha   90.00
_cell.angle_beta   90.00
_cell.angle_gamma   90.00
#
_symmetry.space_group_name_H-M   'P 1'
#
loop_
_entity.id
_entity.type
_entity.pdbx_description
1 polymer ?
#
loop_
_entity_poly.entity_id
_entity_poly.type
_entity_poly.pdbx_seq_one_letter_code
_entity_poly.pdbx_strand_id
1 'polypeptide(L)' 'LKVDSTPMEGFNGPALDELLGLNKQGLRSVTLLPLGHRDEANDWLANLKKVRTPLEEFVIEYK' A
#
# COMPACT_ATOMS: atom_id res chain seq x y z
N LEU A 1 -5.61 13.17 -11.01
CA LEU A 1 -6.12 11.81 -11.32
C LEU A 1 -7.29 11.39 -10.42
N LYS A 2 -7.36 11.77 -9.11
CA LYS A 2 -8.48 11.41 -8.21
C LYS A 2 -8.76 9.89 -8.20
N VAL A 3 -7.69 9.12 -8.14
CA VAL A 3 -7.70 7.66 -8.10
C VAL A 3 -7.30 7.25 -6.69
N ASP A 4 -8.09 6.36 -6.10
CA ASP A 4 -7.83 5.75 -4.81
C ASP A 4 -6.84 4.59 -4.93
N SER A 5 -6.10 4.33 -3.87
CA SER A 5 -5.12 3.25 -3.82
C SER A 5 -4.93 2.72 -2.40
N THR A 6 -4.68 1.41 -2.28
CA THR A 6 -4.41 0.77 -0.99
C THR A 6 -3.18 -0.15 -1.11
N PRO A 7 -2.02 0.20 -0.53
CA PRO A 7 -0.88 -0.72 -0.54
C PRO A 7 -1.21 -1.99 0.27
N MET A 8 -0.89 -3.17 -0.27
CA MET A 8 -1.15 -4.46 0.37
C MET A 8 0.11 -5.32 0.37
N GLU A 9 0.54 -5.73 1.56
CA GLU A 9 1.68 -6.64 1.78
C GLU A 9 1.24 -8.05 2.22
N GLY A 10 -0.02 -8.20 2.65
CA GLY A 10 -0.58 -9.47 3.15
C GLY A 10 -0.96 -10.46 2.05
N PHE A 11 -0.03 -10.80 1.15
CA PHE A 11 -0.24 -11.77 0.07
C PHE A 11 0.86 -12.85 0.04
N ASN A 12 0.58 -13.97 -0.63
CA ASN A 12 1.60 -15.01 -0.85
C ASN A 12 2.51 -14.61 -2.02
N GLY A 13 3.64 -13.97 -1.69
CA GLY A 13 4.66 -13.56 -2.65
C GLY A 13 5.14 -14.68 -3.57
N PRO A 14 5.65 -15.80 -3.04
CA PRO A 14 6.12 -16.93 -3.85
C PRO A 14 5.07 -17.46 -4.84
N ALA A 15 3.81 -17.58 -4.43
CA ALA A 15 2.74 -18.03 -5.31
C ALA A 15 2.46 -17.02 -6.44
N LEU A 16 2.53 -15.72 -6.16
CA LEU A 16 2.37 -14.69 -7.18
C LEU A 16 3.57 -14.65 -8.15
N ASP A 17 4.79 -14.83 -7.63
CA ASP A 17 6.01 -14.89 -8.43
C ASP A 17 5.98 -16.08 -9.40
N GLU A 18 5.51 -17.23 -8.93
CA GLU A 18 5.29 -18.41 -9.76
C GLU A 18 4.23 -18.16 -10.83
N LEU A 19 3.06 -17.63 -10.44
CA LEU A 19 1.95 -17.32 -11.33
C LEU A 19 2.36 -16.39 -12.48
N LEU A 20 3.14 -15.35 -12.18
CA LEU A 20 3.58 -14.34 -13.14
C LEU A 20 4.93 -14.67 -13.79
N GLY A 21 5.59 -15.76 -13.38
CA GLY A 21 6.90 -16.16 -13.89
C GLY A 21 8.01 -15.16 -13.59
N LEU A 22 7.91 -14.41 -12.50
CA LEU A 22 8.84 -13.33 -12.14
C LEU A 22 10.25 -13.86 -11.84
N ASN A 23 10.33 -15.04 -11.24
CA ASN A 23 11.61 -15.69 -10.95
C ASN A 23 12.48 -15.88 -12.20
N LYS A 24 11.86 -16.17 -13.36
CA LYS A 24 12.57 -16.35 -14.65
C LYS A 24 13.17 -15.05 -15.18
N GLN A 25 12.66 -13.92 -14.71
CA GLN A 25 13.12 -12.58 -15.05
C GLN A 25 14.08 -12.02 -13.99
N GLY A 26 14.41 -12.80 -12.95
CA GLY A 26 15.17 -12.31 -11.80
C GLY A 26 14.41 -11.28 -10.96
N LEU A 27 13.07 -11.30 -11.02
CA LEU A 27 12.18 -10.38 -10.32
C LEU A 27 11.44 -11.07 -9.17
N ARG A 28 10.91 -10.26 -8.25
CA ARG A 28 10.13 -10.69 -7.08
C ARG A 28 9.00 -9.71 -6.78
N SER A 29 7.86 -10.23 -6.36
CA SER A 29 6.71 -9.46 -5.87
C SER A 29 7.00 -8.93 -4.46
N VAL A 30 6.80 -7.62 -4.25
CA VAL A 30 7.06 -6.95 -2.97
C VAL A 30 5.78 -6.37 -2.38
N THR A 31 5.02 -5.63 -3.18
CA THR A 31 3.80 -4.94 -2.74
C THR A 31 2.76 -4.98 -3.85
N LEU A 32 1.49 -5.13 -3.49
CA LEU A 32 0.36 -4.94 -4.39
C LEU A 32 -0.23 -3.54 -4.17
N LEU A 33 -0.62 -2.87 -5.26
CA LEU A 33 -1.27 -1.57 -5.22
C LEU A 33 -2.50 -1.57 -6.14
N PRO A 34 -3.69 -1.91 -5.63
CA PRO A 34 -4.93 -1.72 -6.35
C PRO A 34 -5.15 -0.23 -6.58
N LEU A 35 -5.62 0.11 -7.78
CA LEU A 35 -5.97 1.46 -8.19
C LEU A 35 -7.42 1.46 -8.66
N GLY A 36 -8.18 2.47 -8.27
CA GLY A 36 -9.56 2.59 -8.71
C GLY A 36 -10.31 3.72 -8.03
N HIS A 37 -11.61 3.55 -7.91
CA HIS A 37 -12.48 4.43 -7.15
C HIS A 37 -13.07 3.64 -6.00
N ARG A 38 -12.99 4.20 -4.78
CA ARG A 38 -13.52 3.55 -3.58
C ARG A 38 -15.02 3.35 -3.67
N ASP A 39 -15.49 2.30 -3.02
CA ASP A 39 -16.91 2.12 -2.74
C ASP A 39 -17.29 2.97 -1.52
N GLU A 40 -17.90 4.12 -1.76
CA GLU A 40 -18.24 5.07 -0.69
C GLU A 40 -19.21 4.50 0.35
N ALA A 41 -20.05 3.54 -0.02
CA ALA A 41 -21.04 2.96 0.89
C ALA A 41 -20.41 1.91 1.83
N ASN A 42 -19.37 1.21 1.38
CA ASN A 42 -18.78 0.08 2.10
C ASN A 42 -17.36 0.38 2.65
N ASP A 43 -16.70 1.44 2.19
CA ASP A 43 -15.40 1.88 2.73
C ASP A 43 -15.58 2.70 4.02
N TRP A 44 -15.77 1.99 5.12
CA TRP A 44 -15.88 2.60 6.45
C TRP A 44 -14.60 3.33 6.91
N LEU A 45 -13.45 3.08 6.28
CA LEU A 45 -12.19 3.78 6.58
C LEU A 45 -12.13 5.16 5.93
N ALA A 46 -12.93 5.43 4.89
CA ALA A 46 -12.89 6.68 4.12
C ALA A 46 -13.07 7.94 4.99
N ASN A 47 -13.93 7.86 6.01
CA ASN A 47 -14.30 8.99 6.86
C ASN A 47 -13.48 9.07 8.16
N LEU A 48 -12.57 8.12 8.41
CA LEU A 48 -11.77 8.14 9.62
C LEU A 48 -10.68 9.20 9.56
N LYS A 49 -10.41 9.83 10.71
CA LYS A 49 -9.31 10.79 10.84
C LYS A 49 -7.98 10.10 10.62
N LYS A 50 -7.10 10.72 9.85
CA LYS A 50 -5.72 10.26 9.68
C LYS A 50 -4.95 10.46 10.99
N VAL A 51 -4.35 9.40 11.49
CA VAL A 51 -3.51 9.41 12.69
C VAL A 51 -2.04 9.33 12.29
N ARG A 52 -1.20 10.20 12.84
CA ARG A 52 0.25 10.25 12.60
C ARG A 52 0.94 10.62 13.90
N THR A 53 2.21 10.23 14.05
CA THR A 53 3.07 10.70 15.13
C THR A 53 3.21 12.23 15.05
N PRO A 54 3.17 12.96 16.20
CA PRO A 54 3.44 14.40 16.22
C PRO A 54 4.79 14.74 15.56
N LEU A 55 4.88 15.90 14.92
CA LEU A 55 6.04 16.26 14.09
C LEU A 55 7.32 16.37 14.93
N GLU A 56 7.18 16.97 16.10
CA GLU A 56 8.22 17.17 17.11
C GLU A 56 8.79 15.86 17.67
N GLU A 57 8.04 14.76 17.60
CA GLU A 57 8.49 13.43 17.98
C GLU A 57 9.03 12.64 16.79
N PHE A 58 8.58 12.96 15.58
CA PHE A 58 8.94 12.25 14.36
C PHE A 58 10.25 12.76 13.73
N VAL A 59 10.59 14.03 13.91
CA VAL A 59 11.72 14.70 13.24
C VAL A 59 12.79 15.12 14.25
N ILE A 60 14.05 14.90 13.89
CA ILE A 60 15.20 15.47 14.59
C ILE A 60 15.66 16.72 13.81
N GLU A 61 15.59 17.88 14.44
CA GLU A 61 16.10 19.14 13.86
C GLU A 61 17.52 19.42 14.33
N TYR A 62 18.44 19.64 13.38
CA TYR A 62 19.77 20.18 13.65
C TYR A 62 19.78 21.67 13.31
N LYS A 63 20.29 22.50 14.22
CA LYS A 63 20.46 23.95 14.03
C LYS A 63 21.88 24.29 13.65
#